data_AF-A0A378XZ46-F1
#
_entry.id   AF-A0A378XZ46-F1
#
_cell.length_a   1.000
_cell.length_b   1.000
_cell.length_c   1.000
_cell.angle_alpha   90.00
_cell.angle_beta   90.00
_cell.angle_gamma   90.00
#
_symmetry.space_group_name_H-M   'P 1'
#
loop_
_entity.id
_entity.type
_entity.pdbx_description
1 polymer ?
#
loop_
_entity_poly.entity_id
_entity_poly.type
_entity_poly.pdbx_seq_one_letter_code
_entity_poly.pdbx_strand_id
1 'polypeptide(L)' 'MKRYSLMKLAAYDKEHNLKTWKFVNIEAEEANDLNNFMANGFRIWDTKKDEVVKTNLDIAKWIEEHNNEE' A
#
# COMPACT_ATOMS: atom_id res chain seq x y z
N MET A 1 -8.05 -1.19 17.64
CA MET A 1 -7.54 -0.98 16.28
C MET A 1 -6.91 0.39 16.26
N LYS A 2 -5.66 0.51 15.80
CA LYS A 2 -5.01 1.82 15.78
C LYS A 2 -5.52 2.64 14.59
N ARG A 3 -5.30 3.96 14.63
CA ARG A 3 -5.84 4.87 13.61
C ARG A 3 -5.30 4.60 12.20
N TYR A 4 -4.00 4.34 12.07
CA TYR A 4 -3.38 4.16 10.76
C TYR A 4 -3.06 2.69 10.52
N SER A 5 -3.40 2.21 9.34
CA SER A 5 -3.13 0.84 8.89
C SER A 5 -2.34 0.88 7.59
N LEU A 6 -1.34 0.00 7.48
CA LEU A 6 -0.58 -0.14 6.25
C LEU A 6 -1.32 -1.09 5.28
N MET A 7 -1.30 -0.76 3.99
CA MET A 7 -1.80 -1.61 2.92
C MET A 7 -0.69 -1.88 1.90
N LYS A 8 -0.66 -3.10 1.36
CA LYS A 8 0.23 -3.51 0.26
C LYS A 8 -0.59 -3.73 -1.01
N LEU A 9 -0.08 -3.30 -2.16
CA LEU A 9 -0.60 -3.67 -3.47
C LEU A 9 -0.45 -5.19 -3.64
N ALA A 10 -1.58 -5.86 -3.83
CA ALA A 10 -1.67 -7.31 -3.92
C ALA A 10 -1.76 -7.79 -5.37
N ALA A 11 -2.45 -7.03 -6.22
CA ALA A 11 -2.58 -7.32 -7.63
C ALA A 11 -2.82 -6.03 -8.42
N TYR A 12 -2.41 -6.06 -9.69
CA TYR A 12 -2.70 -5.01 -10.65
C TYR A 12 -3.22 -5.64 -11.94
N ASP A 13 -4.45 -5.28 -12.31
CA ASP A 13 -5.02 -5.59 -13.61
C ASP A 13 -4.66 -4.46 -14.57
N LYS A 14 -3.78 -4.77 -15.53
CA LYS A 14 -3.30 -3.81 -16.52
C LYS A 14 -4.36 -3.46 -17.56
N GLU A 15 -5.23 -4.39 -17.93
CA GLU A 15 -6.26 -4.19 -18.96
C GLU A 15 -7.29 -3.16 -18.49
N HIS A 16 -7.72 -3.28 -17.23
CA HIS A 16 -8.73 -2.39 -16.63
C HIS A 16 -8.14 -1.29 -15.73
N ASN A 17 -6.80 -1.24 -15.60
CA ASN A 17 -6.07 -0.34 -14.70
C ASN A 17 -6.55 -0.41 -13.22
N LEU A 18 -6.90 -1.61 -12.75
CA LEU A 18 -7.42 -1.84 -11.40
C LEU A 18 -6.32 -2.26 -10.43
N LYS A 19 -6.32 -1.64 -9.25
CA LYS A 19 -5.33 -1.89 -8.18
C LYS A 19 -6.02 -2.53 -6.99
N THR A 20 -5.63 -3.76 -6.67
CA THR A 20 -6.15 -4.49 -5.50
C THR A 20 -5.22 -4.31 -4.32
N TRP A 21 -5.73 -3.78 -3.21
CA TRP A 21 -4.94 -3.50 -2.01
C TRP A 21 -5.37 -4.40 -0.87
N LYS A 22 -4.41 -4.93 -0.12
CA LYS A 22 -4.66 -5.71 1.10
C LYS A 22 -4.13 -4.99 2.32
N PHE A 23 -4.88 -5.02 3.41
CA PHE A 23 -4.36 -4.62 4.72
C PHE A 23 -3.27 -5.61 5.16
N VAL A 24 -2.22 -5.09 5.78
CA VAL A 24 -1.23 -5.90 6.48
C VAL A 24 -1.41 -5.74 7.98
N ASN A 25 -0.88 -6.66 8.77
CA ASN A 25 -0.94 -6.63 10.24
C ASN A 25 0.06 -5.62 10.83
N ILE A 26 0.15 -4.42 10.26
CA ILE A 26 1.01 -3.32 10.73
C ILE A 26 0.12 -2.09 10.88
N GLU A 27 -0.03 -1.65 12.12
CA GLU A 27 -0.85 -0.51 12.50
C GLU A 27 -0.10 0.45 13.44
N ALA A 28 -0.44 1.73 13.39
CA ALA A 28 0.14 2.78 14.24
C ALA A 28 -0.89 3.85 14.65
N GLU A 29 -0.61 4.57 15.74
CA GLU A 29 -1.42 5.73 16.15
C GLU A 29 -1.08 6.98 15.34
N GLU A 30 0.17 7.11 14.90
CA GLU A 30 0.64 8.17 14.01
C GLU A 30 1.01 7.62 12.64
N ALA A 31 0.66 8.33 11.56
CA ALA A 31 0.99 7.91 10.21
C ALA A 31 2.52 7.85 9.98
N ASN A 32 3.28 8.70 10.69
CA ASN A 32 4.72 8.79 10.54
C ASN A 32 5.46 7.52 11.00
N ASP A 33 4.92 6.80 11.98
CA ASP A 33 5.49 5.53 12.46
C ASP A 33 5.50 4.46 11.36
N LEU A 34 4.60 4.57 10.38
CA LEU A 34 4.51 3.66 9.24
C LEU A 34 5.48 4.01 8.11
N ASN A 35 6.13 5.18 8.14
CA ASN A 35 7.01 5.62 7.05
C ASN A 35 8.17 4.66 6.79
N ASN A 36 8.67 3.98 7.83
CA ASN A 36 9.76 3.00 7.71
C ASN A 36 9.37 1.76 6.88
N PHE A 37 8.07 1.51 6.71
CA PHE A 37 7.53 0.37 5.94
C PHE A 37 7.01 0.78 4.55
N MET A 38 7.10 2.07 4.19
CA MET A 38 6.55 2.62 2.94
C MET A 38 7.46 2.35 1.74
N ALA A 39 7.71 1.09 1.41
CA ALA A 39 8.36 0.68 0.17
C ALA A 39 7.44 0.89 -1.05
N ASN A 40 7.95 0.62 -2.25
CA ASN A 40 7.12 0.64 -3.45
C ASN A 40 5.95 -0.37 -3.33
N GLY A 41 4.75 0.03 -3.72
CA GLY A 41 3.55 -0.78 -3.57
C GLY A 41 2.90 -0.73 -2.19
N PHE A 42 3.22 0.25 -1.36
CA PHE A 42 2.57 0.43 -0.06
C PHE A 42 1.79 1.75 0.05
N ARG A 43 0.76 1.77 0.88
CA ARG A 43 0.00 2.98 1.24
C ARG A 43 -0.48 2.93 2.69
N ILE A 44 -0.75 4.10 3.26
CA ILE A 44 -1.28 4.27 4.61
C ILE A 44 -2.76 4.64 4.52
N TRP A 45 -3.59 3.93 5.25
CA TRP A 45 -5.03 4.14 5.42
C TRP A 45 -5.33 4.74 6.78
N ASP A 46 -6.13 5.80 6.84
CA ASP A 46 -6.67 6.36 8.09
C ASP A 46 -8.05 5.75 8.35
N THR A 47 -8.14 4.83 9.31
CA THR A 47 -9.37 4.10 9.64
C THR A 47 -10.47 4.99 10.23
N LYS A 48 -10.12 6.17 10.77
CA LYS A 48 -11.12 7.11 11.32
C LYS A 48 -11.77 7.97 10.25
N LYS A 49 -11.02 8.28 9.19
CA LYS A 49 -11.47 9.14 8.09
C LYS A 49 -11.88 8.37 6.84
N ASP A 50 -11.61 7.06 6.81
CA ASP A 50 -11.89 6.18 5.68
C ASP A 50 -11.17 6.62 4.40
N GLU A 51 -9.92 7.06 4.53
CA GLU A 51 -9.15 7.63 3.41
C GLU A 51 -7.69 7.18 3.37
N VAL A 52 -7.09 7.24 2.18
CA VAL A 52 -5.65 7.06 2.00
C VAL A 52 -4.94 8.38 2.27
N VAL A 53 -4.01 8.39 3.24
CA VAL A 53 -3.25 9.61 3.60
C VAL A 53 -1.87 9.68 2.95
N LYS A 54 -1.32 8.54 2.51
CA LYS A 54 -0.03 8.47 1.82
C LYS A 54 0.05 7.22 0.95
N THR A 55 0.55 7.33 -0.27
CA THR A 55 0.82 6.19 -1.16
C THR A 55 2.25 6.30 -1.69
N ASN A 56 2.97 5.18 -1.69
CA ASN A 56 4.23 5.04 -2.40
C ASN A 56 4.07 3.94 -3.46
N LEU A 57 3.79 4.33 -4.70
CA LEU A 57 3.57 3.41 -5.81
C LEU A 57 4.10 4.01 -7.11
N ASP A 58 5.17 3.40 -7.61
CA ASP A 58 5.56 3.41 -9.00
C ASP A 58 5.09 2.09 -9.62
N ILE A 59 4.05 2.18 -10.47
CA ILE A 59 3.42 0.99 -11.04
C ILE A 59 4.31 0.27 -12.05
N ALA A 60 5.14 1.01 -12.80
CA ALA A 60 6.04 0.42 -13.78
C ALA A 60 7.12 -0.39 -13.05
N LYS A 61 7.71 0.21 -12.02
CA LYS A 61 8.68 -0.46 -11.16
C LYS A 61 8.08 -1.66 -10.43
N TRP A 62 6.85 -1.54 -9.92
CA TRP A 62 6.18 -2.64 -9.22
C TRP A 62 5.97 -3.85 -10.14
N ILE A 63 5.55 -3.61 -11.38
CA ILE A 63 5.38 -4.67 -12.39
C ILE A 63 6.72 -5.32 -12.72
N GLU A 64 7.79 -4.54 -12.89
CA GLU A 64 9.13 -5.07 -13.13
C GLU A 64 9.62 -5.95 -11.97
N GLU A 65 9.41 -5.51 -10.73
CA GLU A 65 9.77 -6.26 -9.51
C GLU A 65 9.01 -7.59 -9.41
N HIS A 66 7.73 -7.64 -9.80
CA HIS A 66 6.89 -8.84 -9.64
C HIS A 66 6.89 -9.77 -10.87
N ASN A 67 7.23 -9.28 -12.06
CA ASN A 67 7.36 -10.13 -13.26
C ASN A 67 8.69 -10.88 -13.34
N ASN A 68 9.69 -10.50 -12.52
CA ASN A 68 10.97 -11.19 -12.43
C ASN A 68 11.00 -12.29 -11.34
N GLU A 69 9.87 -12.55 -10.67
CA GLU A 69 9.72 -13.60 -9.66
C GLU A 69 9.12 -14.92 -10.22
N GLU A 70 8.88 -15.00 -11.53
CA GLU A 70 8.50 -16.24 -12.26
C GLU A 70 9.70 -16.87 -13.00
#